data_AF-A0A658NKC7-F1
#
_entry.id   AF-A0A658NKC7-F1
#
_cell.length_a   1.000
_cell.length_b   1.000
_cell.length_c   1.000
_cell.angle_alpha   90.00
_cell.angle_beta   90.00
_cell.angle_gamma   90.00
#
_symmetry.space_group_name_H-M   'P 1'
#
loop_
_entity.id
_entity.type
_entity.pdbx_description
1 polymer ?
#
loop_
_entity_poly.entity_id
_entity_poly.type
_entity_poly.pdbx_seq_one_letter_code
_entity_poly.pdbx_strand_id
1 'polypeptide(L)' 'PSATLTAVCDADEKRLTAAASIVSKTYRRYEDMLEAPDIDAVLVASPMPRHVQHSGAALKAGKHVLSEVTAATSIEQCY' A
#
# COMPACT_ATOMS: atom_id res chain seq x y z
N PRO A 1 -6.08 -5.86 -19.46
CA PRO A 1 -5.97 -5.33 -18.08
C PRO A 1 -5.91 -3.79 -18.10
N SER A 2 -6.71 -3.12 -17.28
CA SER A 2 -6.88 -1.66 -17.25
C SER A 2 -6.11 -0.95 -16.11
N ALA A 3 -5.22 -1.67 -15.42
CA ALA A 3 -4.35 -1.12 -14.38
C ALA A 3 -2.89 -1.52 -14.62
N THR A 4 -1.96 -0.71 -14.13
CA THR A 4 -0.51 -0.93 -14.22
C THR A 4 0.10 -0.88 -12.83
N LEU A 5 0.91 -1.88 -12.48
CA LEU A 5 1.66 -1.88 -11.23
C LEU A 5 2.88 -0.96 -11.37
N THR A 6 2.80 0.26 -10.84
CA THR A 6 3.85 1.27 -11.00
C THR A 6 4.90 1.23 -9.90
N ALA A 7 4.53 0.79 -8.69
CA ALA A 7 5.39 0.80 -7.52
C ALA A 7 5.12 -0.34 -6.52
N VAL A 8 6.13 -0.63 -5.68
CA VAL A 8 6.01 -1.50 -4.50
C VAL A 8 6.62 -0.82 -3.28
N CYS A 9 5.94 -0.94 -2.14
CA CYS A 9 6.47 -0.54 -0.83
C CYS A 9 6.53 -1.75 0.10
N ASP A 10 7.69 -1.99 0.71
CA ASP A 10 7.87 -3.03 1.73
C ASP A 10 8.99 -2.61 2.68
N ALA A 11 8.93 -3.11 3.92
CA ALA A 11 9.99 -2.93 4.89
C ALA A 11 11.17 -3.91 4.68
N ASP A 12 10.99 -4.97 3.93
CA ASP A 12 12.05 -5.89 3.58
C ASP A 12 12.73 -5.47 2.27
N GLU A 13 13.99 -5.05 2.37
CA GLU A 13 14.80 -4.63 1.23
C GLU A 13 15.03 -5.76 0.22
N LYS A 14 15.00 -7.03 0.66
CA LYS A 14 15.10 -8.17 -0.27
C LYS A 14 13.86 -8.25 -1.16
N ARG A 15 12.68 -7.97 -0.60
CA ARG A 15 11.42 -7.93 -1.38
C ARG A 15 11.41 -6.75 -2.35
N LEU A 16 11.89 -5.58 -1.93
CA LEU A 16 12.05 -4.43 -2.82
C LEU A 16 13.00 -4.73 -3.98
N THR A 17 14.15 -5.36 -3.69
CA THR A 17 15.14 -5.75 -4.70
C THR A 17 14.54 -6.72 -5.71
N ALA A 18 13.77 -7.71 -5.24
CA ALA A 18 13.08 -8.66 -6.12
C ALA A 18 11.99 -7.99 -6.98
N ALA A 19 11.29 -6.98 -6.44
CA ALA A 19 10.23 -6.26 -7.14
C ALA A 19 10.77 -5.23 -8.15
N ALA A 20 12.00 -4.75 -7.99
CA ALA A 20 12.58 -3.67 -8.80
C ALA A 20 12.65 -3.97 -10.31
N SER A 21 12.59 -5.25 -10.72
CA SER A 21 12.52 -5.64 -12.14
C SER A 21 11.11 -5.60 -12.73
N ILE A 22 10.08 -5.48 -11.87
CA ILE A 22 8.65 -5.55 -12.24
C ILE A 22 8.02 -4.16 -12.22
N VAL A 23 8.52 -3.26 -11.36
CA VAL A 23 7.94 -1.93 -11.14
C VAL A 23 8.94 -0.81 -11.39
N SER A 24 8.42 0.37 -11.68
CA SER A 24 9.25 1.55 -11.96
C SER A 24 9.89 2.19 -10.73
N LYS A 25 9.26 2.04 -9.55
CA LYS A 25 9.70 2.66 -8.30
C LYS A 25 9.51 1.70 -7.12
N THR A 26 10.44 1.76 -6.17
CA THR A 26 10.32 1.06 -4.90
C THR A 26 10.39 2.06 -3.75
N TYR A 27 9.66 1.78 -2.67
CA TYR A 27 9.60 2.64 -1.49
C TYR A 27 9.88 1.83 -0.23
N ARG A 28 10.71 2.37 0.65
CA ARG A 28 11.02 1.74 1.95
C ARG A 28 10.09 2.21 3.07
N ARG A 29 9.47 3.39 2.89
CA ARG A 29 8.50 4.00 3.80
C ARG A 29 7.20 4.23 3.04
N TYR A 30 6.09 3.96 3.71
CA TYR A 30 4.77 4.01 3.09
C TYR A 30 4.33 5.45 2.83
N GLU A 31 4.69 6.34 3.75
CA GLU A 31 4.40 7.78 3.69
C GLU A 31 4.97 8.40 2.41
N ASP A 32 6.23 8.08 2.08
CA ASP A 32 6.88 8.56 0.85
C ASP A 32 6.15 8.07 -0.41
N MET A 33 5.62 6.84 -0.39
CA MET A 33 4.85 6.30 -1.51
C MET A 33 3.49 7.02 -1.67
N LEU A 34 2.86 7.41 -0.57
CA LEU A 34 1.56 8.09 -0.60
C LEU A 34 1.66 9.51 -1.17
N GLU A 35 2.81 10.16 -1.05
CA GLU A 35 3.09 11.48 -1.65
C GLU A 35 3.26 11.42 -3.18
N ALA A 36 3.41 10.23 -3.76
CA ALA A 36 3.63 10.06 -5.19
C ALA A 36 2.36 10.48 -5.99
N PRO A 37 2.44 11.53 -6.84
CA PRO A 37 1.26 12.02 -7.58
C PRO A 37 0.82 11.07 -8.70
N ASP A 38 1.68 10.15 -9.12
CA ASP A 38 1.48 9.19 -10.20
C ASP A 38 0.88 7.84 -9.75
N ILE A 39 0.46 7.72 -8.49
CA ILE A 39 -0.25 6.56 -7.96
C ILE A 39 -1.72 6.94 -7.75
N ASP A 40 -2.64 6.25 -8.43
CA ASP A 40 -4.08 6.49 -8.30
C ASP A 40 -4.73 5.67 -7.16
N ALA A 41 -4.21 4.46 -6.94
CA ALA A 41 -4.74 3.48 -6.00
C ALA A 41 -3.63 2.65 -5.34
N VAL A 42 -3.91 2.10 -4.15
CA VAL A 42 -3.02 1.18 -3.44
C VAL A 42 -3.71 -0.15 -3.14
N LEU A 43 -2.95 -1.24 -3.26
CA LEU A 43 -3.30 -2.56 -2.70
C LEU A 43 -2.57 -2.73 -1.37
N VAL A 44 -3.32 -2.81 -0.27
CA VAL A 44 -2.77 -3.03 1.07
C VAL A 44 -2.66 -4.53 1.32
N ALA A 45 -1.44 -5.06 1.15
CA ALA A 45 -1.06 -6.45 1.43
C ALA A 45 -0.02 -6.56 2.57
N SER A 46 0.00 -5.56 3.46
CA SER A 46 0.83 -5.56 4.67
C SER A 46 0.31 -6.56 5.72
N PRO A 47 0.98 -6.77 6.86
CA PRO A 47 0.40 -7.59 7.93
C PRO A 47 -0.98 -7.07 8.38
N MET A 48 -1.93 -7.98 8.55
CA MET A 48 -3.34 -7.73 8.87
C MET A 48 -3.58 -6.64 9.95
N PRO A 49 -2.85 -6.58 11.09
CA PRO A 49 -3.07 -5.52 12.08
C PRO A 49 -2.84 -4.08 11.58
N ARG A 50 -2.18 -3.90 10.43
CA ARG A 50 -1.89 -2.59 9.84
C ARG A 50 -2.90 -2.16 8.77
N HIS A 51 -3.81 -3.03 8.35
CA HIS A 51 -4.72 -2.75 7.23
C HIS A 51 -5.49 -1.45 7.43
N VAL A 52 -6.18 -1.29 8.56
CA VAL A 52 -6.93 -0.05 8.86
C VAL A 52 -6.05 1.19 8.86
N GLN A 53 -4.85 1.12 9.45
CA GLN A 53 -3.92 2.26 9.47
C GLN A 53 -3.48 2.64 8.05
N HIS A 54 -3.04 1.67 7.26
CA HIS A 54 -2.54 1.91 5.90
C HIS A 54 -3.67 2.35 4.96
N SER A 55 -4.83 1.68 5.00
CA SER A 55 -6.01 2.07 4.25
C SER A 55 -6.45 3.50 4.60
N GLY A 56 -6.52 3.83 5.89
CA GLY A 56 -6.88 5.18 6.35
C GLY A 56 -5.88 6.24 5.89
N ALA A 57 -4.58 5.96 5.94
CA ALA A 57 -3.54 6.88 5.47
C ALA A 57 -3.63 7.12 3.96
N ALA A 58 -3.82 6.07 3.16
CA ALA A 58 -3.99 6.19 1.71
C ALA A 58 -5.24 6.97 1.31
N LEU A 59 -6.37 6.71 1.96
CA LEU A 59 -7.60 7.47 1.74
C LEU A 59 -7.40 8.96 2.08
N LYS A 60 -6.72 9.27 3.19
CA LYS A 60 -6.37 10.66 3.56
C LYS A 60 -5.45 11.33 2.55
N ALA A 61 -4.56 10.57 1.91
CA ALA A 61 -3.70 11.03 0.82
C ALA A 61 -4.43 11.14 -0.54
N GLY A 62 -5.75 10.89 -0.59
CA GLY A 62 -6.55 10.97 -1.80
C GLY A 62 -6.37 9.79 -2.76
N LYS A 63 -5.86 8.65 -2.28
CA LYS A 63 -5.65 7.43 -3.07
C LYS A 63 -6.82 6.48 -2.88
N HIS A 64 -7.23 5.78 -3.95
CA HIS A 64 -8.17 4.67 -3.82
C HIS A 64 -7.51 3.49 -3.10
N VAL A 65 -8.29 2.69 -2.37
CA VAL A 65 -7.76 1.58 -1.56
C VAL A 65 -8.47 0.28 -1.88
N LEU A 66 -7.67 -0.74 -2.16
CA LEU A 66 -8.06 -2.14 -2.08
C LEU A 66 -7.31 -2.76 -0.88
N SER A 67 -8.02 -3.22 0.13
CA SER A 67 -7.41 -3.89 1.29
C SER A 67 -7.56 -5.39 1.16
N GLU A 68 -6.49 -6.14 1.42
CA GLU A 68 -6.58 -7.58 1.65
C GLU A 68 -7.41 -7.89 2.89
N VAL A 69 -7.91 -9.14 2.94
CA VAL A 69 -8.68 -9.64 4.08
C VAL A 69 -7.76 -10.16 5.21
N THR A 70 -8.13 -10.04 6.48
CA THR A 70 -9.26 -9.26 7.02
C THR A 70 -8.93 -7.77 7.06
N ALA A 71 -9.90 -6.89 6.76
CA ALA A 71 -9.66 -5.45 6.69
C ALA A 71 -9.40 -4.81 8.06
N ALA A 72 -9.96 -5.38 9.12
CA ALA A 72 -9.79 -4.98 10.51
C ALA A 72 -9.61 -6.21 11.40
N THR A 73 -9.04 -6.00 12.59
CA THR A 73 -8.76 -7.05 13.58
C THR A 73 -9.56 -6.91 14.87
N SER A 74 -10.29 -5.81 15.02
CA SER A 74 -11.25 -5.60 16.10
C SER A 74 -12.43 -4.76 15.60
N ILE A 75 -13.52 -4.77 16.36
CA ILE A 75 -14.73 -4.00 16.02
C ILE A 75 -14.47 -2.49 16.15
N GLU A 76 -13.64 -2.07 17.10
CA GLU A 76 -13.29 -0.67 17.32
C GLU A 76 -12.61 -0.05 16.10
N GLN A 77 -11.87 -0.84 15.32
CA GLN A 77 -11.21 -0.40 14.09
C GLN A 77 -12.17 -0.18 12.91
N CYS A 78 -13.45 -0.56 13.04
CA CYS A 78 -14.48 -0.38 12.01
C CYS A 78 -15.26 0.94 12.14
N TYR A 79 -15.02 1.72 13.20
CA TYR A 79 -15.61 3.04 13.44
C TYR A 79 -14.62 4.16 13.11
#